data_AF-A0A6M3IMW8-F1
#
_entry.id   AF-A0A6M3IMW8-F1
#
_cell.length_a   1.000
_cell.length_b   1.000
_cell.length_c   1.000
_cell.angle_alpha   90.00
_cell.angle_beta   90.00
_cell.angle_gamma   90.00
#
_symmetry.space_group_name_H-M   'P 1'
#
loop_
_entity.id
_entity.type
_entity.pdbx_description
1 polymer ?
#
loop_
_entity_poly.entity_id
_entity_poly.type
_entity_poly.pdbx_seq_one_letter_code
_entity_poly.pdbx_strand_id
1 'polypeptide(L)'
;MTVSEVEVASEFYGELRGDPPSEEEIVSDRDVGWIKYYKPMPVSFGFEIEQLDTDVCSTLRFSYDWHYDGSGPYETALPPSVYPGRMLKGFIDRCRTTPDCTWKWKSEIDHPRAPSRRAGCGSHIHFRPRQEIEYISAQWVAAWTTAFNTLVEVVPLVLPMFCYGRERDAVFTFRREALYWAHIVRRRVSEATTMRFLDPGYSGHPYDAVAWNKSRETKPLTIELRLNETHPSIAYELAILLNRIIRKCFERGFVSPKMTDRVHMIEEIERHTARSIERQENLYTILEMVEDIRFMRGREIPLLDQGYPNYIALFKDILRNYGHPYPPMGRVCRLFLHEGEPWRNPSALWNTFVPYGEFKWDQEIPSR
;
A
#
# COMPACT_ATOMS: atom_id res chain seq x y z
N MET A 1 35.37 -8.53 16.20
CA MET A 1 34.94 -7.34 15.44
C MET A 1 33.47 -7.52 15.13
N THR A 2 32.59 -6.79 15.78
CA THR A 2 31.16 -6.76 15.45
C THR A 2 31.01 -5.83 14.24
N VAL A 3 30.73 -6.39 13.06
CA VAL A 3 30.35 -5.58 11.90
C VAL A 3 29.10 -4.80 12.27
N SER A 4 29.07 -3.50 12.01
CA SER A 4 27.91 -2.68 12.33
C SER A 4 26.73 -3.17 11.47
N GLU A 5 25.63 -3.58 12.09
CA GLU A 5 24.40 -3.98 11.37
C GLU A 5 23.97 -2.91 10.35
N VAL A 6 24.26 -1.63 10.66
CA VAL A 6 24.04 -0.46 9.79
C VAL A 6 24.85 -0.48 8.51
N GLU A 7 26.13 -0.85 8.59
CA GLU A 7 27.00 -0.95 7.42
C GLU A 7 26.52 -2.07 6.50
N VAL A 8 26.16 -3.22 7.08
CA VAL A 8 25.67 -4.36 6.30
C VAL A 8 24.33 -4.02 5.64
N ALA A 9 23.34 -3.48 6.36
CA ALA A 9 22.08 -3.11 5.73
C ALA A 9 22.23 -2.05 4.64
N SER A 10 23.14 -1.08 4.81
CA SER A 10 23.42 -0.07 3.79
C SER A 10 23.97 -0.69 2.51
N GLU A 11 24.75 -1.78 2.61
CA GLU A 11 25.19 -2.56 1.44
C GLU A 11 24.01 -3.24 0.74
N PHE A 12 23.11 -3.88 1.49
CA PHE A 12 22.01 -4.67 0.92
C PHE A 12 20.85 -3.84 0.38
N TYR A 13 20.62 -2.63 0.90
CA TYR A 13 19.49 -1.77 0.54
C TYR A 13 19.93 -0.43 -0.04
N GLY A 14 21.21 -0.27 -0.39
CA GLY A 14 21.76 0.96 -0.97
C GLY A 14 21.15 1.37 -2.32
N GLU A 15 20.43 0.45 -2.99
CA GLU A 15 19.61 0.75 -4.17
C GLU A 15 18.38 1.62 -3.86
N LEU A 16 17.93 1.63 -2.60
CA LEU A 16 16.85 2.47 -2.11
C LEU A 16 17.44 3.78 -1.57
N ARG A 17 17.02 4.88 -2.18
CA ARG A 17 17.43 6.27 -1.89
C ARG A 17 16.41 7.01 -1.01
N GLY A 18 15.37 6.30 -0.55
CA GLY A 18 14.29 6.88 0.22
C GLY A 18 14.74 7.48 1.54
N ASP A 19 13.86 8.29 2.12
CA ASP A 19 14.18 8.98 3.37
C ASP A 19 14.43 7.96 4.51
N PRO A 20 15.30 8.30 5.48
CA PRO A 20 15.37 7.55 6.71
C PRO A 20 13.98 7.49 7.38
N PRO A 21 13.74 6.45 8.18
CA PRO A 21 12.46 6.27 8.88
C PRO A 21 12.12 7.47 9.76
N SER A 22 10.82 7.77 9.89
CA SER A 22 10.31 8.56 11.00
C SER A 22 10.35 7.78 12.32
N GLU A 23 10.16 8.44 13.47
CA GLU A 23 10.12 7.78 14.79
C GLU A 23 8.93 6.85 14.85
N GLU A 24 7.87 7.32 14.21
CA GLU A 24 6.66 6.58 14.01
C GLU A 24 6.99 5.31 13.22
N GLU A 25 7.82 5.33 12.17
CA GLU A 25 8.25 4.14 11.41
C GLU A 25 9.08 3.07 12.17
N ILE A 26 9.27 3.15 13.49
CA ILE A 26 10.03 2.17 14.29
C ILE A 26 9.17 0.98 14.71
N VAL A 27 9.40 -0.20 14.10
CA VAL A 27 8.69 -1.45 14.45
C VAL A 27 9.17 -2.11 15.75
N SER A 28 10.41 -1.85 16.19
CA SER A 28 10.96 -2.36 17.46
C SER A 28 12.02 -1.43 18.06
N ASP A 29 12.26 -1.51 19.37
CA ASP A 29 13.25 -0.65 20.05
C ASP A 29 14.69 -0.89 19.55
N ARG A 30 14.96 -2.04 18.91
CA ARG A 30 16.24 -2.31 18.23
C ARG A 30 16.43 -1.48 16.96
N ASP A 31 15.34 -0.97 16.37
CA ASP A 31 15.37 -0.17 15.13
C ASP A 31 15.59 1.33 15.41
N VAL A 32 15.59 1.75 16.69
CA VAL A 32 15.78 3.16 17.10
C VAL A 32 17.18 3.67 16.75
N GLY A 33 18.19 2.79 16.74
CA GLY A 33 19.58 3.15 16.41
C GLY A 33 19.81 3.59 14.95
N TRP A 34 18.81 3.46 14.09
CA TRP A 34 18.90 3.73 12.65
C TRP A 34 18.56 5.18 12.28
N ILE A 35 18.13 5.99 13.25
CA ILE A 35 17.42 7.23 12.95
C ILE A 35 18.22 8.43 13.42
N LYS A 36 18.65 9.23 12.45
CA LYS A 36 19.40 10.46 12.71
C LYS A 36 18.50 11.71 12.76
N TYR A 37 17.32 11.67 12.14
CA TYR A 37 16.41 12.82 12.04
C TYR A 37 14.95 12.37 11.94
N TYR A 38 14.08 12.94 12.77
CA TYR A 38 12.65 12.62 12.77
C TYR A 38 11.83 13.73 12.12
N LYS A 39 10.92 13.34 11.22
CA LYS A 39 9.85 14.20 10.72
C LYS A 39 8.53 13.45 10.92
N PRO A 40 7.51 14.08 11.53
CA PRO A 40 6.24 13.43 11.75
C PRO A 40 5.60 13.04 10.42
N MET A 41 4.99 11.85 10.36
CA MET A 41 4.18 11.47 9.21
C MET A 41 3.02 12.46 9.06
N PRO A 42 2.72 13.01 7.88
CA PRO A 42 1.66 14.01 7.68
C PRO A 42 0.24 13.44 7.74
N VAL A 43 0.07 12.16 7.44
CA VAL A 43 -1.22 11.47 7.49
C VAL A 43 -1.10 10.29 8.46
N SER A 44 -2.09 10.10 9.32
CA SER A 44 -2.27 8.84 10.05
C SER A 44 -2.89 7.81 9.12
N PHE A 45 -2.71 6.53 9.41
CA PHE A 45 -3.40 5.47 8.70
C PHE A 45 -3.81 4.32 9.61
N GLY A 46 -4.90 3.64 9.23
CA GLY A 46 -5.36 2.38 9.82
C GLY A 46 -5.49 1.31 8.73
N PHE A 47 -5.69 0.07 9.14
CA PHE A 47 -5.86 -1.07 8.22
C PHE A 47 -7.14 -1.83 8.50
N GLU A 48 -7.75 -2.32 7.45
CA GLU A 48 -8.67 -3.46 7.52
C GLU A 48 -7.93 -4.66 6.94
N ILE A 49 -8.03 -5.82 7.59
CA ILE A 49 -7.44 -7.07 7.11
C ILE A 49 -8.57 -8.06 6.91
N GLU A 50 -8.64 -8.61 5.70
CA GLU A 50 -9.71 -9.49 5.28
C GLU A 50 -9.25 -10.95 5.10
N GLN A 51 -10.10 -11.90 5.47
CA GLN A 51 -9.92 -13.31 5.16
C GLN A 51 -11.22 -14.11 5.23
N LEU A 52 -11.26 -15.30 4.65
CA LEU A 52 -12.34 -16.26 4.89
C LEU A 52 -12.43 -16.61 6.39
N ASP A 53 -13.66 -16.60 6.90
CA ASP A 53 -13.96 -16.86 8.30
C ASP A 53 -13.32 -18.17 8.81
N THR A 54 -13.42 -19.26 8.04
CA THR A 54 -12.87 -20.57 8.42
C THR A 54 -11.35 -20.63 8.45
N ASP A 55 -10.66 -19.68 7.84
CA ASP A 55 -9.19 -19.60 7.85
C ASP A 55 -8.67 -18.73 9.01
N VAL A 56 -9.54 -18.02 9.73
CA VAL A 56 -9.17 -17.24 10.93
C VAL A 56 -9.09 -18.17 12.14
N CYS A 57 -7.86 -18.40 12.63
CA CYS A 57 -7.61 -19.25 13.79
C CYS A 57 -8.24 -18.67 15.09
N SER A 58 -8.55 -19.54 16.06
CA SER A 58 -9.22 -19.18 17.31
C SER A 58 -8.50 -18.08 18.10
N THR A 59 -7.17 -18.12 18.16
CA THR A 59 -6.35 -17.11 18.84
C THR A 59 -6.56 -15.72 18.24
N LEU A 60 -6.65 -15.60 16.91
CA LEU A 60 -6.87 -14.32 16.24
C LEU A 60 -8.28 -13.82 16.45
N ARG A 61 -9.28 -14.72 16.43
CA ARG A 61 -10.67 -14.40 16.76
C ARG A 61 -10.82 -13.85 18.17
N PHE A 62 -10.04 -14.36 19.12
CA PHE A 62 -10.05 -13.85 20.49
C PHE A 62 -9.30 -12.52 20.63
N SER A 63 -8.29 -12.29 19.79
CA SER A 63 -7.38 -11.15 19.92
C SER A 63 -7.84 -9.90 19.18
N TYR A 64 -8.69 -10.07 18.18
CA TYR A 64 -9.12 -9.01 17.27
C TYR A 64 -10.64 -9.14 17.00
N ASP A 65 -11.29 -8.00 16.76
CA ASP A 65 -12.75 -7.96 16.53
C ASP A 65 -13.08 -8.25 15.05
N TRP A 66 -13.25 -9.54 14.78
CA TRP A 66 -13.59 -10.07 13.47
C TRP A 66 -15.09 -9.98 13.20
N HIS A 67 -15.47 -9.37 12.08
CA HIS A 67 -16.87 -9.20 11.71
C HIS A 67 -17.10 -9.36 10.21
N TYR A 68 -18.37 -9.55 9.83
CA TYR A 68 -18.81 -9.58 8.43
C TYR A 68 -19.64 -8.34 8.14
N ASP A 69 -19.19 -7.56 7.16
CA ASP A 69 -19.81 -6.29 6.77
C ASP A 69 -20.91 -6.47 5.69
N GLY A 70 -21.00 -7.66 5.10
CA GLY A 70 -21.95 -7.99 4.04
C GLY A 70 -21.38 -7.95 2.62
N SER A 71 -20.11 -7.58 2.43
CA SER A 71 -19.53 -7.30 1.10
C SER A 71 -18.55 -8.36 0.59
N GLY A 72 -18.00 -9.23 1.44
CA GLY A 72 -17.17 -10.34 0.98
C GLY A 72 -16.55 -11.20 2.09
N PRO A 73 -15.22 -11.16 2.29
CA PRO A 73 -14.54 -11.87 3.38
C PRO A 73 -14.93 -11.33 4.77
N TYR A 74 -14.51 -12.04 5.82
CA TYR A 74 -14.54 -11.53 7.19
C TYR A 74 -13.40 -10.52 7.36
N GLU A 75 -13.64 -9.45 8.11
CA GLU A 75 -12.69 -8.36 8.28
C GLU A 75 -12.39 -8.12 9.76
N THR A 76 -11.17 -7.65 10.03
CA THR A 76 -10.81 -7.02 11.30
C THR A 76 -10.15 -5.68 11.03
N ALA A 77 -10.41 -4.71 11.89
CA ALA A 77 -9.75 -3.41 11.83
C ALA A 77 -8.57 -3.32 12.81
N LEU A 78 -7.44 -2.82 12.33
CA LEU A 78 -6.38 -2.27 13.16
C LEU A 78 -6.63 -0.75 13.26
N PRO A 79 -6.85 -0.20 14.47
CA PRO A 79 -7.28 1.17 14.63
C PRO A 79 -6.26 2.15 14.03
N PRO A 80 -6.73 3.31 13.54
CA PRO A 80 -5.84 4.31 12.99
C PRO A 80 -4.87 4.78 14.06
N SER A 81 -3.61 4.89 13.69
CA SER A 81 -2.62 5.57 14.51
C SER A 81 -1.61 6.28 13.63
N VAL A 82 -0.76 7.10 14.22
CA VAL A 82 0.39 7.66 13.51
C VAL A 82 1.36 6.55 13.10
N TYR A 83 1.32 5.42 13.82
CA TYR A 83 2.06 4.23 13.47
C TYR A 83 1.35 2.90 13.74
N PRO A 84 0.53 2.41 12.79
CA PRO A 84 -0.03 1.08 12.89
C PRO A 84 1.03 -0.01 12.69
N GLY A 85 2.27 0.31 12.32
CA GLY A 85 3.33 -0.69 12.10
C GLY A 85 3.65 -1.55 13.33
N ARG A 86 3.59 -0.99 14.54
CA ARG A 86 3.69 -1.78 15.79
C ARG A 86 2.49 -2.72 15.95
N MET A 87 1.28 -2.26 15.63
CA MET A 87 0.06 -3.07 15.72
C MET A 87 0.05 -4.18 14.68
N LEU A 88 0.43 -3.86 13.44
CA LEU A 88 0.55 -4.82 12.36
C LEU A 88 1.69 -5.82 12.63
N LYS A 89 2.83 -5.37 13.16
CA LYS A 89 3.87 -6.28 13.62
C LYS A 89 3.35 -7.19 14.73
N GLY A 90 2.60 -6.66 15.70
CA GLY A 90 1.96 -7.46 16.75
C GLY A 90 0.96 -8.48 16.19
N PHE A 91 0.22 -8.11 15.15
CA PHE A 91 -0.64 -9.03 14.39
C PHE A 91 0.16 -10.12 13.70
N ILE A 92 1.18 -9.76 12.92
CA ILE A 92 2.06 -10.68 12.20
C ILE A 92 2.82 -11.61 13.16
N ASP A 93 3.37 -11.08 14.25
CA ASP A 93 4.03 -11.87 15.28
C ASP A 93 3.06 -12.86 15.91
N ARG A 94 1.82 -12.44 16.19
CA ARG A 94 0.80 -13.36 16.71
C ARG A 94 0.48 -14.47 15.72
N CYS A 95 0.41 -14.18 14.42
CA CYS A 95 0.26 -15.22 13.39
C CYS A 95 1.45 -16.19 13.39
N ARG A 96 2.68 -15.68 13.54
CA ARG A 96 3.91 -16.47 13.48
C ARG A 96 4.19 -17.32 14.72
N THR A 97 4.00 -16.75 15.91
CA THR A 97 4.48 -17.36 17.18
C THR A 97 3.44 -18.25 17.85
N THR A 98 2.26 -18.43 17.24
CA THR A 98 1.19 -19.24 17.82
C THR A 98 1.24 -20.65 17.22
N PRO A 99 1.57 -21.70 18.00
CA PRO A 99 1.76 -23.06 17.50
C PRO A 99 0.58 -23.63 16.71
N ASP A 100 -0.66 -23.22 17.04
CA ASP A 100 -1.90 -23.69 16.41
C ASP A 100 -2.49 -22.70 15.41
N CYS A 101 -1.80 -21.60 15.09
CA CYS A 101 -2.26 -20.61 14.12
C CYS A 101 -1.44 -20.73 12.84
N THR A 102 -1.78 -21.70 11.99
CA THR A 102 -1.14 -21.86 10.67
C THR A 102 -1.82 -20.97 9.62
N TRP A 103 -1.90 -19.67 9.91
CA TRP A 103 -2.59 -18.77 9.00
C TRP A 103 -1.81 -18.61 7.69
N LYS A 104 -2.35 -19.20 6.63
CA LYS A 104 -1.91 -18.98 5.27
C LYS A 104 -2.74 -17.86 4.65
N TRP A 105 -2.08 -16.81 4.21
CA TRP A 105 -2.73 -15.75 3.45
C TRP A 105 -3.33 -16.34 2.17
N LYS A 106 -4.61 -16.05 1.92
CA LYS A 106 -5.27 -16.32 0.65
C LYS A 106 -5.69 -14.97 0.07
N SER A 107 -5.30 -14.68 -1.16
CA SER A 107 -5.69 -13.46 -1.88
C SER A 107 -7.11 -13.55 -2.45
N GLU A 108 -7.67 -14.75 -2.57
CA GLU A 108 -9.03 -14.97 -3.05
C GLU A 108 -9.71 -16.19 -2.41
N ILE A 109 -11.02 -16.08 -2.21
CA ILE A 109 -11.88 -17.06 -1.56
C ILE A 109 -13.15 -17.26 -2.39
N ASP A 110 -13.89 -18.34 -2.16
CA ASP A 110 -15.21 -18.51 -2.79
C ASP A 110 -16.16 -17.47 -2.21
N HIS A 111 -16.91 -16.78 -3.08
CA HIS A 111 -17.78 -15.70 -2.64
C HIS A 111 -18.92 -16.28 -1.77
N PRO A 112 -19.09 -15.84 -0.51
CA PRO A 112 -20.00 -16.49 0.45
C PRO A 112 -21.46 -16.57 0.00
N ARG A 113 -21.88 -15.62 -0.84
CA ARG A 113 -23.25 -15.52 -1.37
C ARG A 113 -23.38 -15.85 -2.87
N ALA A 114 -22.28 -16.20 -3.54
CA ALA A 114 -22.26 -16.47 -4.97
C ALA A 114 -21.16 -17.50 -5.29
N PRO A 115 -21.38 -18.79 -4.99
CA PRO A 115 -20.33 -19.81 -4.99
C PRO A 115 -19.59 -20.01 -6.33
N SER A 116 -20.14 -19.52 -7.45
CA SER A 116 -19.49 -19.53 -8.76
C SER A 116 -18.56 -18.33 -9.00
N ARG A 117 -18.44 -17.42 -8.04
CA ARG A 117 -17.60 -16.22 -8.09
C ARG A 117 -16.54 -16.28 -7.01
N ARG A 118 -15.43 -15.59 -7.23
CA ARG A 118 -14.35 -15.42 -6.25
C ARG A 118 -14.40 -14.02 -5.65
N ALA A 119 -14.23 -13.91 -4.34
CA ALA A 119 -14.01 -12.64 -3.65
C ALA A 119 -12.52 -12.48 -3.37
N GLY A 120 -12.02 -11.26 -3.47
CA GLY A 120 -10.65 -10.95 -3.05
C GLY A 120 -10.59 -10.82 -1.53
N CYS A 121 -9.46 -11.19 -0.95
CA CYS A 121 -9.12 -10.84 0.42
C CYS A 121 -8.03 -9.77 0.39
N GLY A 122 -8.33 -8.66 1.01
CA GLY A 122 -7.56 -7.44 0.99
C GLY A 122 -6.98 -7.00 2.32
N SER A 123 -6.14 -5.97 2.24
CA SER A 123 -5.66 -5.24 3.42
C SER A 123 -5.88 -3.75 3.22
N HIS A 124 -7.14 -3.27 3.28
CA HIS A 124 -7.48 -1.89 2.93
C HIS A 124 -6.81 -0.87 3.85
N ILE A 125 -6.49 0.32 3.33
CA ILE A 125 -5.79 1.37 4.07
C ILE A 125 -6.68 2.59 4.23
N HIS A 126 -6.75 3.17 5.42
CA HIS A 126 -7.54 4.36 5.69
C HIS A 126 -6.64 5.52 6.06
N PHE A 127 -6.40 6.45 5.15
CA PHE A 127 -5.59 7.64 5.41
C PHE A 127 -6.41 8.79 5.98
N ARG A 128 -5.79 9.56 6.87
CA ARG A 128 -6.36 10.83 7.37
C ARG A 128 -5.25 11.85 7.60
N PRO A 129 -5.31 13.05 6.99
CA PRO A 129 -4.45 14.16 7.35
C PRO A 129 -4.50 14.47 8.85
N ARG A 130 -3.33 14.71 9.44
CA ARG A 130 -3.17 14.94 10.88
C ARG A 130 -3.45 16.39 11.23
N GLN A 131 -4.63 16.63 11.81
CA GLN A 131 -5.08 17.96 12.19
C GLN A 131 -4.24 18.58 13.32
N GLU A 132 -3.54 17.76 14.10
CA GLU A 132 -2.66 18.20 15.18
C GLU A 132 -1.33 18.80 14.68
N ILE A 133 -0.99 18.65 13.39
CA ILE A 133 0.20 19.24 12.80
C ILE A 133 -0.13 20.65 12.28
N GLU A 134 0.55 21.67 12.80
CA GLU A 134 0.23 23.09 12.59
C GLU A 134 0.05 23.46 11.11
N TYR A 135 1.05 23.19 10.26
CA TYR A 135 0.98 23.57 8.84
C TYR A 135 -0.12 22.83 8.06
N ILE A 136 -0.50 21.63 8.50
CA ILE A 136 -1.60 20.85 7.92
C ILE A 136 -2.94 21.45 8.36
N SER A 137 -3.06 21.77 9.64
CA SER A 137 -4.27 22.39 10.22
C SER A 137 -4.59 23.74 9.58
N ALA A 138 -3.56 24.55 9.31
CA ALA A 138 -3.68 25.87 8.68
C ALA A 138 -4.18 25.79 7.22
N GLN A 139 -3.99 24.65 6.56
CA GLN A 139 -4.33 24.41 5.16
C GLN A 139 -5.23 23.18 5.01
N TRP A 140 -6.17 22.99 5.94
CA TRP A 140 -6.91 21.73 6.11
C TRP A 140 -7.58 21.21 4.84
N VAL A 141 -8.32 22.06 4.12
CA VAL A 141 -8.99 21.67 2.88
C VAL A 141 -7.98 21.31 1.78
N ALA A 142 -6.89 22.08 1.66
CA ALA A 142 -5.82 21.80 0.72
C ALA A 142 -5.08 20.50 1.06
N ALA A 143 -4.88 20.20 2.35
CA ALA A 143 -4.28 18.95 2.81
C ALA A 143 -5.09 17.72 2.38
N TRP A 144 -6.41 17.73 2.60
CA TRP A 144 -7.30 16.66 2.13
C TRP A 144 -7.34 16.56 0.61
N THR A 145 -7.48 17.69 -0.07
CA THR A 145 -7.51 17.75 -1.54
C THR A 145 -6.23 17.18 -2.13
N THR A 146 -5.07 17.52 -1.56
CA THR A 146 -3.77 17.08 -2.05
C THR A 146 -3.48 15.64 -1.67
N ALA A 147 -3.86 15.16 -0.48
CA ALA A 147 -3.77 13.74 -0.14
C ALA A 147 -4.60 12.89 -1.11
N PHE A 148 -5.88 13.23 -1.31
CA PHE A 148 -6.76 12.50 -2.21
C PHE A 148 -6.25 12.50 -3.65
N ASN A 149 -5.92 13.67 -4.19
CA ASN A 149 -5.42 13.78 -5.56
C ASN A 149 -4.04 13.14 -5.75
N THR A 150 -3.22 13.04 -4.70
CA THR A 150 -1.94 12.32 -4.75
C THR A 150 -2.20 10.82 -4.85
N LEU A 151 -3.07 10.27 -4.00
CA LEU A 151 -3.45 8.86 -4.05
C LEU A 151 -4.06 8.50 -5.40
N VAL A 152 -5.02 9.30 -5.88
CA VAL A 152 -5.66 9.12 -7.20
C VAL A 152 -4.67 9.20 -8.37
N GLU A 153 -3.55 9.89 -8.23
CA GLU A 153 -2.51 9.96 -9.26
C GLU A 153 -1.51 8.81 -9.18
N VAL A 154 -1.11 8.43 -7.96
CA VAL A 154 0.01 7.50 -7.72
C VAL A 154 -0.45 6.05 -7.69
N VAL A 155 -1.66 5.76 -7.17
CA VAL A 155 -2.19 4.39 -7.06
C VAL A 155 -2.13 3.60 -8.37
N PRO A 156 -2.53 4.15 -9.54
CA PRO A 156 -2.40 3.45 -10.81
C PRO A 156 -0.95 3.10 -11.17
N LEU A 157 0.04 3.80 -10.61
CA LEU A 157 1.47 3.68 -10.92
C LEU A 157 2.21 2.72 -9.98
N VAL A 158 1.51 2.15 -9.01
CA VAL A 158 2.04 1.17 -8.04
C VAL A 158 1.17 -0.10 -7.97
N LEU A 159 0.38 -0.38 -9.02
CA LEU A 159 -0.48 -1.56 -9.10
C LEU A 159 0.21 -2.91 -8.83
N PRO A 160 1.50 -3.14 -9.19
CA PRO A 160 2.15 -4.39 -8.80
C PRO A 160 2.11 -4.66 -7.30
N MET A 161 2.15 -3.63 -6.44
CA MET A 161 2.05 -3.79 -4.99
C MET A 161 0.63 -4.14 -4.51
N PHE A 162 -0.39 -4.01 -5.36
CA PHE A 162 -1.78 -4.39 -5.05
C PHE A 162 -2.01 -5.87 -5.33
N CYS A 163 -1.20 -6.46 -6.21
CA CYS A 163 -1.32 -7.83 -6.66
C CYS A 163 -0.53 -8.78 -5.75
N TYR A 164 -1.19 -9.75 -5.12
CA TYR A 164 -0.49 -10.89 -4.50
C TYR A 164 -0.01 -11.89 -5.56
N GLY A 165 -0.78 -12.03 -6.65
CA GLY A 165 -0.61 -13.04 -7.68
C GLY A 165 -1.53 -14.25 -7.48
N ARG A 166 -1.68 -15.04 -8.54
CA ARG A 166 -2.57 -16.20 -8.60
C ARG A 166 -1.76 -17.47 -8.44
N GLU A 167 -1.59 -17.90 -7.18
CA GLU A 167 -0.85 -19.12 -6.82
C GLU A 167 -1.34 -20.35 -7.59
N ARG A 168 -2.67 -20.49 -7.74
CA ARG A 168 -3.28 -21.62 -8.47
C ARG A 168 -2.87 -21.68 -9.95
N ASP A 169 -2.72 -20.52 -10.58
CA ASP A 169 -2.43 -20.39 -12.01
C ASP A 169 -0.93 -20.14 -12.25
N ALA A 170 -0.12 -20.14 -11.17
CA ALA A 170 1.32 -19.91 -11.17
C ALA A 170 1.75 -18.63 -11.93
N VAL A 171 0.93 -17.58 -11.85
CA VAL A 171 1.17 -16.31 -12.56
C VAL A 171 0.99 -15.11 -11.63
N PHE A 172 1.90 -14.15 -11.75
CA PHE A 172 1.75 -12.85 -11.12
C PHE A 172 0.79 -11.96 -11.91
N THR A 173 -0.50 -12.07 -11.62
CA THR A 173 -1.57 -11.20 -12.12
C THR A 173 -2.74 -11.19 -11.12
N PHE A 174 -3.67 -10.27 -11.30
CA PHE A 174 -4.87 -10.14 -10.45
C PHE A 174 -5.92 -11.21 -10.77
N ARG A 175 -6.88 -11.39 -9.86
CA ARG A 175 -8.09 -12.18 -10.15
C ARG A 175 -8.98 -11.48 -11.19
N ARG A 176 -9.89 -12.24 -11.79
CA ARG A 176 -10.76 -11.79 -12.88
C ARG A 176 -11.52 -10.50 -12.58
N GLU A 177 -12.10 -10.38 -11.39
CA GLU A 177 -12.93 -9.25 -11.02
C GLU A 177 -12.16 -8.13 -10.28
N ALA A 178 -10.83 -8.19 -10.18
CA ALA A 178 -10.07 -7.24 -9.37
C ALA A 178 -10.37 -5.76 -9.71
N LEU A 179 -10.35 -5.42 -11.00
CA LEU A 179 -10.63 -4.07 -11.50
C LEU A 179 -12.08 -3.62 -11.32
N TYR A 180 -13.01 -4.54 -11.09
CA TYR A 180 -14.42 -4.21 -10.78
C TYR A 180 -14.59 -3.79 -9.32
N TRP A 181 -13.83 -4.38 -8.40
CA TRP A 181 -13.99 -4.14 -6.95
C TRP A 181 -13.22 -2.91 -6.44
N ALA A 182 -12.19 -2.50 -7.18
CA ALA A 182 -11.39 -1.31 -6.91
C ALA A 182 -11.20 -0.53 -8.22
N HIS A 183 -12.28 0.07 -8.73
CA HIS A 183 -12.23 0.82 -9.99
C HIS A 183 -11.26 2.00 -9.88
N ILE A 184 -10.39 2.17 -10.88
CA ILE A 184 -9.37 3.23 -10.83
C ILE A 184 -10.03 4.59 -11.02
N VAL A 185 -9.81 5.48 -10.06
CA VAL A 185 -10.41 6.81 -10.07
C VAL A 185 -9.87 7.63 -11.23
N ARG A 186 -10.74 8.00 -12.17
CA ARG A 186 -10.38 8.83 -13.33
C ARG A 186 -10.51 10.34 -13.07
N ARG A 187 -11.07 10.74 -11.93
CA ARG A 187 -11.37 12.14 -11.61
C ARG A 187 -10.63 12.63 -10.39
N ARG A 188 -10.04 13.81 -10.54
CA ARG A 188 -9.48 14.59 -9.43
C ARG A 188 -10.57 15.44 -8.81
N VAL A 189 -10.34 15.90 -7.58
CA VAL A 189 -11.23 16.83 -6.88
C VAL A 189 -10.60 18.22 -6.77
N SER A 190 -11.43 19.25 -6.74
CA SER A 190 -11.06 20.60 -6.33
C SER A 190 -11.31 20.78 -4.84
N GLU A 191 -10.75 21.83 -4.24
CA GLU A 191 -11.04 22.19 -2.84
C GLU A 191 -12.53 22.43 -2.60
N ALA A 192 -13.24 23.03 -3.57
CA ALA A 192 -14.68 23.22 -3.50
C ALA A 192 -15.46 21.90 -3.40
N THR A 193 -15.00 20.86 -4.11
CA THR A 193 -15.56 19.52 -3.99
C THR A 193 -15.16 18.88 -2.66
N THR A 194 -13.90 19.02 -2.24
CA THR A 194 -13.40 18.51 -0.96
C THR A 194 -14.18 19.04 0.24
N MET A 195 -14.53 20.33 0.25
CA MET A 195 -15.33 20.92 1.33
C MET A 195 -16.68 20.22 1.53
N ARG A 196 -17.28 19.69 0.45
CA ARG A 196 -18.55 18.93 0.56
C ARG A 196 -18.36 17.60 1.28
N PHE A 197 -17.19 16.97 1.15
CA PHE A 197 -16.86 15.73 1.84
C PHE A 197 -16.47 15.96 3.30
N LEU A 198 -15.86 17.11 3.59
CA LEU A 198 -15.50 17.52 4.95
C LEU A 198 -16.70 17.98 5.78
N ASP A 199 -17.85 18.19 5.15
CA ASP A 199 -19.07 18.59 5.84
C ASP A 199 -19.48 17.52 6.89
N PRO A 200 -19.84 17.91 8.12
CA PRO A 200 -20.30 16.98 9.16
C PRO A 200 -21.51 16.15 8.74
N GLY A 201 -22.36 16.65 7.86
CA GLY A 201 -23.52 15.94 7.30
C GLY A 201 -23.18 14.98 6.16
N TYR A 202 -21.95 14.97 5.64
CA TYR A 202 -21.57 13.98 4.62
C TYR A 202 -21.60 12.57 5.19
N SER A 203 -22.28 11.67 4.48
CA SER A 203 -22.23 10.22 4.68
C SER A 203 -22.12 9.56 3.30
N GLY A 204 -21.13 8.69 3.12
CA GLY A 204 -20.92 8.06 1.82
C GLY A 204 -19.78 7.05 1.84
N HIS A 205 -19.90 6.06 0.94
CA HIS A 205 -18.96 4.97 0.76
C HIS A 205 -18.90 4.57 -0.72
N PRO A 206 -18.25 5.37 -1.59
CA PRO A 206 -18.12 5.04 -3.00
C PRO A 206 -17.20 3.83 -3.20
N TYR A 207 -17.49 2.98 -4.19
CA TYR A 207 -16.78 1.73 -4.46
C TYR A 207 -15.59 1.91 -5.43
N ASP A 208 -14.75 2.92 -5.17
CA ASP A 208 -13.58 3.24 -5.98
C ASP A 208 -12.28 2.75 -5.29
N ALA A 209 -11.21 2.54 -6.06
CA ALA A 209 -9.89 2.19 -5.51
C ALA A 209 -9.38 3.20 -4.48
N VAL A 210 -9.72 4.48 -4.66
CA VAL A 210 -9.47 5.57 -3.71
C VAL A 210 -10.80 6.26 -3.42
N ALA A 211 -11.28 6.19 -2.18
CA ALA A 211 -12.64 6.58 -1.82
C ALA A 211 -12.69 7.48 -0.59
N TRP A 212 -13.63 8.42 -0.57
CA TRP A 212 -14.00 9.16 0.64
C TRP A 212 -14.89 8.28 1.50
N ASN A 213 -14.36 7.77 2.61
CA ASN A 213 -15.08 6.86 3.49
C ASN A 213 -15.52 7.57 4.77
N LYS A 214 -16.83 7.71 4.93
CA LYS A 214 -17.49 8.06 6.19
C LYS A 214 -18.76 7.22 6.30
N SER A 215 -18.57 5.95 6.66
CA SER A 215 -19.63 4.94 6.65
C SER A 215 -20.73 5.18 7.69
N ARG A 216 -20.44 5.86 8.81
CA ARG A 216 -21.42 6.21 9.87
C ARG A 216 -21.05 7.53 10.54
N GLU A 217 -22.03 8.19 11.15
CA GLU A 217 -21.89 9.49 11.83
C GLU A 217 -20.78 9.49 12.91
N THR A 218 -20.58 8.36 13.58
CA THR A 218 -19.58 8.18 14.64
C THR A 218 -18.18 7.83 14.14
N LYS A 219 -18.02 7.46 12.86
CA LYS A 219 -16.70 7.16 12.27
C LYS A 219 -16.11 8.44 11.64
N PRO A 220 -14.83 8.77 11.91
CA PRO A 220 -14.19 9.91 11.27
C PRO A 220 -14.08 9.68 9.75
N LEU A 221 -14.11 10.77 8.98
CA LEU A 221 -13.80 10.71 7.55
C LEU A 221 -12.37 10.20 7.36
N THR A 222 -12.19 9.33 6.37
CA THR A 222 -10.89 8.84 5.89
C THR A 222 -10.86 8.81 4.36
N ILE A 223 -9.67 8.81 3.77
CA ILE A 223 -9.46 8.38 2.39
C ILE A 223 -9.12 6.90 2.42
N GLU A 224 -10.06 6.07 2.01
CA GLU A 224 -9.89 4.63 1.89
C GLU A 224 -9.13 4.30 0.60
N LEU A 225 -8.14 3.41 0.72
CA LEU A 225 -7.46 2.76 -0.38
C LEU A 225 -7.85 1.28 -0.38
N ARG A 226 -8.59 0.86 -1.41
CA ARG A 226 -9.12 -0.49 -1.52
C ARG A 226 -8.10 -1.43 -2.13
N LEU A 227 -7.39 -2.10 -1.24
CA LEU A 227 -6.44 -3.15 -1.56
C LEU A 227 -7.15 -4.48 -1.51
N ASN A 228 -7.61 -5.01 -2.64
CA ASN A 228 -8.51 -6.15 -2.73
C ASN A 228 -7.82 -7.54 -2.73
N GLU A 229 -6.50 -7.58 -2.98
CA GLU A 229 -5.72 -8.81 -3.11
C GLU A 229 -4.31 -8.63 -2.53
N THR A 230 -4.18 -7.90 -1.42
CA THR A 230 -2.87 -7.46 -0.90
C THR A 230 -2.60 -7.99 0.49
N HIS A 231 -1.43 -8.61 0.67
CA HIS A 231 -0.95 -9.09 1.97
C HIS A 231 -0.73 -7.91 2.95
N PRO A 232 -0.99 -8.07 4.27
CA PRO A 232 -0.87 -6.97 5.22
C PRO A 232 0.52 -6.30 5.27
N SER A 233 1.61 -7.08 5.16
CA SER A 233 2.97 -6.52 5.12
C SER A 233 3.24 -5.66 3.88
N ILE A 234 2.59 -5.96 2.75
CA ILE A 234 2.71 -5.20 1.50
C ILE A 234 1.90 -3.91 1.60
N ALA A 235 0.65 -4.01 2.08
CA ALA A 235 -0.20 -2.86 2.33
C ALA A 235 0.48 -1.85 3.27
N TYR A 236 1.22 -2.34 4.25
CA TYR A 236 2.00 -1.51 5.14
C TYR A 236 3.14 -0.75 4.48
N GLU A 237 3.98 -1.42 3.70
CA GLU A 237 5.04 -0.74 2.96
C GLU A 237 4.45 0.29 1.97
N LEU A 238 3.36 -0.09 1.29
CA LEU A 238 2.62 0.79 0.41
C LEU A 238 2.07 2.01 1.16
N ALA A 239 1.56 1.85 2.38
CA ALA A 239 1.08 2.95 3.20
C ALA A 239 2.18 3.98 3.44
N ILE A 240 3.38 3.52 3.79
CA ILE A 240 4.51 4.40 4.10
C ILE A 240 5.01 5.10 2.86
N LEU A 241 5.18 4.35 1.77
CA LEU A 241 5.56 4.89 0.47
C LEU A 241 4.64 6.04 0.04
N LEU A 242 3.32 5.81 0.10
CA LEU A 242 2.31 6.82 -0.26
C LEU A 242 2.32 8.01 0.70
N ASN A 243 2.49 7.75 2.00
CA ASN A 243 2.56 8.79 3.03
C ASN A 243 3.78 9.72 2.82
N ARG A 244 4.94 9.15 2.45
CA ARG A 244 6.14 9.91 2.10
C ARG A 244 5.93 10.78 0.86
N ILE A 245 5.23 10.27 -0.17
CA ILE A 245 4.86 11.07 -1.35
C ILE A 245 3.92 12.21 -0.95
N ILE A 246 2.88 11.92 -0.15
CA ILE A 246 1.93 12.94 0.35
C ILE A 246 2.66 14.03 1.14
N ARG A 247 3.61 13.65 2.01
CA ARG A 247 4.43 14.59 2.78
C ARG A 247 5.17 15.55 1.86
N LYS A 248 5.91 15.02 0.88
CA LYS A 248 6.67 15.86 -0.05
C LYS A 248 5.74 16.74 -0.89
N CYS A 249 4.52 16.29 -1.19
CA CYS A 249 3.48 17.09 -1.82
C CYS A 249 2.99 18.25 -0.93
N PHE A 250 2.86 18.03 0.38
CA PHE A 250 2.54 19.08 1.33
C PHE A 250 3.71 20.07 1.48
N GLU A 251 4.94 19.57 1.63
CA GLU A 251 6.16 20.39 1.77
C GLU A 251 6.40 21.30 0.56
N ARG A 252 5.98 20.92 -0.66
CA ARG A 252 6.01 21.79 -1.85
C ARG A 252 4.81 22.73 -2.00
N GLY A 253 4.10 23.03 -0.90
CA GLY A 253 2.94 23.94 -0.90
C GLY A 253 1.63 23.26 -1.31
N PHE A 254 1.38 22.06 -0.80
CA PHE A 254 0.15 21.29 -1.06
C PHE A 254 -0.12 21.07 -2.56
N VAL A 255 0.91 20.72 -3.32
CA VAL A 255 0.78 20.45 -4.76
C VAL A 255 0.79 18.94 -4.98
N SER A 256 -0.30 18.38 -5.49
CA SER A 256 -0.37 16.95 -5.87
C SER A 256 0.23 16.71 -7.27
N PRO A 257 0.83 15.53 -7.52
CA PRO A 257 1.35 15.18 -8.85
C PRO A 257 0.24 15.20 -9.89
N LYS A 258 0.56 15.37 -11.18
CA LYS A 258 -0.42 15.36 -12.29
C LYS A 258 0.25 14.97 -13.61
N MET A 259 -0.19 13.85 -14.19
CA MET A 259 0.16 13.39 -15.53
C MET A 259 -0.43 14.33 -16.60
N THR A 260 0.30 14.49 -17.70
CA THR A 260 -0.11 15.37 -18.83
C THR A 260 -1.34 14.83 -19.53
N ASP A 261 -1.38 13.53 -19.84
CA ASP A 261 -2.53 12.85 -20.45
C ASP A 261 -3.08 11.77 -19.51
N ARG A 262 -3.49 12.22 -18.31
CA ARG A 262 -3.87 11.34 -17.20
C ARG A 262 -4.94 10.32 -17.56
N VAL A 263 -5.98 10.74 -18.29
CA VAL A 263 -7.14 9.87 -18.58
C VAL A 263 -6.72 8.75 -19.51
N HIS A 264 -6.05 9.09 -20.62
CA HIS A 264 -5.53 8.10 -21.55
C HIS A 264 -4.53 7.15 -20.87
N MET A 265 -3.62 7.69 -20.04
CA MET A 265 -2.64 6.86 -19.35
C MET A 265 -3.29 5.85 -18.39
N ILE A 266 -4.33 6.26 -17.66
CA ILE A 266 -5.07 5.33 -16.80
C ILE A 266 -5.83 4.29 -17.63
N GLU A 267 -6.43 4.68 -18.76
CA GLU A 267 -7.08 3.75 -19.67
C GLU A 267 -6.11 2.70 -20.21
N GLU A 268 -4.88 3.11 -20.56
CA GLU A 268 -3.82 2.21 -21.00
C GLU A 268 -3.41 1.24 -19.88
N ILE A 269 -3.20 1.74 -18.66
CA ILE A 269 -2.89 0.90 -17.48
C ILE A 269 -4.02 -0.11 -17.21
N GLU A 270 -5.28 0.33 -17.22
CA GLU A 270 -6.45 -0.54 -17.03
C GLU A 270 -6.55 -1.59 -18.14
N ARG A 271 -6.37 -1.19 -19.40
CA ARG A 271 -6.40 -2.09 -20.57
C ARG A 271 -5.31 -3.15 -20.50
N HIS A 272 -4.09 -2.77 -20.15
CA HIS A 272 -2.97 -3.67 -19.98
C HIS A 272 -3.17 -4.61 -18.78
N THR A 273 -3.67 -4.09 -17.66
CA THR A 273 -4.00 -4.92 -16.48
C THR A 273 -5.12 -5.92 -16.80
N ALA A 274 -6.19 -5.50 -17.47
CA ALA A 274 -7.27 -6.38 -17.91
C ALA A 274 -6.76 -7.47 -18.87
N ARG A 275 -5.88 -7.11 -19.81
CA ARG A 275 -5.23 -8.08 -20.70
C ARG A 275 -4.41 -9.11 -19.92
N SER A 276 -3.62 -8.68 -18.95
CA SER A 276 -2.83 -9.58 -18.08
C SER A 276 -3.73 -10.60 -17.39
N ILE A 277 -4.88 -10.14 -16.87
CA ILE A 277 -5.89 -10.99 -16.23
C ILE A 277 -6.52 -11.98 -17.23
N GLU A 278 -6.97 -11.50 -18.38
CA GLU A 278 -7.69 -12.29 -19.40
C GLU A 278 -6.79 -13.36 -20.04
N ARG A 279 -5.52 -13.02 -20.26
CA ARG A 279 -4.55 -13.87 -20.95
C ARG A 279 -3.62 -14.63 -20.02
N GLN A 280 -3.74 -14.41 -18.70
CA GLN A 280 -2.82 -14.97 -17.69
C GLN A 280 -1.35 -14.63 -18.02
N GLU A 281 -1.11 -13.41 -18.48
CA GLU A 281 0.24 -12.90 -18.76
C GLU A 281 0.78 -12.22 -17.48
N ASN A 282 2.10 -12.29 -17.25
CA ASN A 282 2.73 -11.65 -16.09
C ASN A 282 2.48 -10.12 -16.09
N LEU A 283 2.03 -9.59 -14.95
CA LEU A 283 1.66 -8.19 -14.79
C LEU A 283 2.83 -7.23 -15.06
N TYR A 284 4.05 -7.57 -14.63
CA TYR A 284 5.22 -6.73 -14.91
C TYR A 284 5.46 -6.60 -16.41
N THR A 285 5.47 -7.74 -17.13
CA THR A 285 5.67 -7.79 -18.58
C THR A 285 4.63 -6.98 -19.34
N ILE A 286 3.36 -7.06 -18.94
CA ILE A 286 2.29 -6.36 -19.65
C ILE A 286 2.24 -4.88 -19.32
N LEU A 287 2.57 -4.48 -18.08
CA LEU A 287 2.67 -3.07 -17.72
C LEU A 287 3.90 -2.40 -18.33
N GLU A 288 4.99 -3.13 -18.61
CA GLU A 288 6.16 -2.59 -19.34
C GLU A 288 5.79 -2.01 -20.71
N MET A 289 4.72 -2.51 -21.33
CA MET A 289 4.21 -2.00 -22.61
C MET A 289 3.47 -0.66 -22.50
N VAL A 290 3.22 -0.15 -21.29
CA VAL A 290 2.64 1.18 -21.09
C VAL A 290 3.78 2.19 -21.11
N GLU A 291 3.92 2.89 -22.23
CA GLU A 291 5.05 3.76 -22.56
C GLU A 291 4.75 5.25 -22.36
N ASP A 292 5.80 6.09 -22.41
CA ASP A 292 5.70 7.54 -22.51
C ASP A 292 4.92 8.23 -21.36
N ILE A 293 5.09 7.74 -20.13
CA ILE A 293 4.46 8.35 -18.95
C ILE A 293 5.11 9.71 -18.66
N ARG A 294 4.31 10.79 -18.68
CA ARG A 294 4.79 12.16 -18.46
C ARG A 294 3.94 12.93 -17.48
N PHE A 295 4.60 13.70 -16.63
CA PHE A 295 3.99 14.65 -15.73
C PHE A 295 3.98 16.07 -16.32
N MET A 296 2.97 16.85 -15.93
CA MET A 296 3.00 18.28 -16.17
C MET A 296 4.19 18.88 -15.41
N ARG A 297 4.89 19.82 -16.04
CA ARG A 297 6.06 20.47 -15.43
C ARG A 297 5.70 21.09 -14.07
N GLY A 298 6.48 20.78 -13.03
CA GLY A 298 6.23 21.21 -11.64
C GLY A 298 5.13 20.43 -10.92
N ARG A 299 4.57 19.39 -11.57
CA ARG A 299 3.55 18.47 -11.04
C ARG A 299 4.02 17.02 -11.15
N GLU A 300 5.32 16.79 -11.17
CA GLU A 300 5.92 15.47 -11.05
C GLU A 300 5.52 14.84 -9.70
N ILE A 301 5.70 13.54 -9.56
CA ILE A 301 5.88 12.98 -8.22
C ILE A 301 7.16 13.63 -7.68
N PRO A 302 7.18 14.23 -6.47
CA PRO A 302 8.39 14.91 -5.98
C PRO A 302 9.64 14.02 -6.09
N LEU A 303 10.82 14.59 -6.36
CA LEU A 303 12.08 13.85 -6.54
C LEU A 303 12.14 12.88 -7.73
N LEU A 304 11.07 12.75 -8.50
CA LEU A 304 11.03 11.93 -9.70
C LEU A 304 11.20 12.81 -10.95
N ASP A 305 11.61 12.17 -12.03
CA ASP A 305 11.75 12.80 -13.33
C ASP A 305 10.40 13.19 -13.92
N GLN A 306 10.43 14.12 -14.87
CA GLN A 306 9.22 14.58 -15.54
C GLN A 306 8.62 13.50 -16.46
N GLY A 307 9.43 12.56 -16.96
CA GLY A 307 8.98 11.54 -17.89
C GLY A 307 9.77 10.26 -17.80
N TYR A 308 9.11 9.15 -18.14
CA TYR A 308 9.64 7.80 -18.07
C TYR A 308 9.36 7.05 -19.36
N PRO A 309 10.29 6.21 -19.83
CA PRO A 309 10.11 5.45 -21.07
C PRO A 309 8.96 4.44 -20.96
N ASN A 310 8.73 3.86 -19.77
CA ASN A 310 7.63 2.96 -19.51
C ASN A 310 7.23 2.91 -18.03
N TYR A 311 6.13 2.22 -17.76
CA TYR A 311 5.58 2.00 -16.41
C TYR A 311 6.59 1.40 -15.44
N ILE A 312 7.33 0.36 -15.84
CA ILE A 312 8.23 -0.36 -14.94
C ILE A 312 9.41 0.52 -14.53
N ALA A 313 9.91 1.36 -15.43
CA ALA A 313 10.94 2.35 -15.12
C ALA A 313 10.45 3.34 -14.04
N LEU A 314 9.24 3.88 -14.20
CA LEU A 314 8.61 4.77 -13.22
C LEU A 314 8.34 4.05 -11.89
N PHE A 315 7.76 2.86 -11.92
CA PHE A 315 7.44 2.06 -10.74
C PHE A 315 8.69 1.78 -9.92
N LYS A 316 9.78 1.32 -10.55
CA LYS A 316 11.07 1.11 -9.88
C LYS A 316 11.65 2.40 -9.32
N ASP A 317 11.50 3.53 -10.02
CA ASP A 317 12.00 4.80 -9.51
C ASP A 317 11.18 5.34 -8.32
N ILE A 318 9.87 5.09 -8.29
CA ILE A 318 9.01 5.32 -7.12
C ILE A 318 9.55 4.48 -5.94
N LEU A 319 9.74 3.16 -6.12
CA LEU A 319 10.25 2.29 -5.07
C LEU A 319 11.62 2.76 -4.55
N ARG A 320 12.55 3.12 -5.44
CA ARG A 320 13.87 3.61 -5.05
C ARG A 320 13.81 4.90 -4.25
N ASN A 321 12.97 5.87 -4.63
CA ASN A 321 12.95 7.18 -3.98
C ASN A 321 12.05 7.25 -2.74
N TYR A 322 11.14 6.30 -2.56
CA TYR A 322 10.15 6.34 -1.49
C TYR A 322 10.10 5.11 -0.60
N GLY A 323 10.64 3.98 -1.04
CA GLY A 323 10.82 2.78 -0.23
C GLY A 323 11.81 2.98 0.91
N HIS A 324 11.75 2.12 1.92
CA HIS A 324 12.64 2.20 3.07
C HIS A 324 14.07 1.75 2.73
N PRO A 325 15.11 2.54 3.05
CA PRO A 325 16.50 2.16 2.75
C PRO A 325 17.10 1.14 3.73
N TYR A 326 16.31 0.55 4.64
CA TYR A 326 16.83 -0.35 5.67
C TYR A 326 15.82 -1.43 6.08
N PRO A 327 16.28 -2.61 6.51
CA PRO A 327 15.42 -3.69 6.99
C PRO A 327 14.90 -3.41 8.41
N PRO A 328 13.73 -3.91 8.79
CA PRO A 328 12.87 -4.82 8.03
C PRO A 328 12.06 -4.16 6.89
N MET A 329 11.90 -2.85 6.89
CA MET A 329 10.91 -2.18 6.04
C MET A 329 11.30 -2.17 4.55
N GLY A 330 12.59 -2.04 4.23
CA GLY A 330 13.06 -2.06 2.84
C GLY A 330 12.89 -3.40 2.12
N ARG A 331 12.56 -4.48 2.85
CA ARG A 331 12.42 -5.83 2.29
C ARG A 331 11.34 -5.86 1.22
N VAL A 332 10.13 -5.40 1.53
CA VAL A 332 8.99 -5.46 0.59
C VAL A 332 9.31 -4.65 -0.66
N CYS A 333 9.79 -3.41 -0.53
CA CYS A 333 10.20 -2.62 -1.69
C CYS A 333 11.24 -3.34 -2.54
N ARG A 334 12.21 -4.00 -1.91
CA ARG A 334 13.22 -4.79 -2.62
C ARG A 334 12.60 -5.97 -3.38
N LEU A 335 11.63 -6.69 -2.81
CA LEU A 335 10.92 -7.75 -3.54
C LEU A 335 10.38 -7.20 -4.87
N PHE A 336 9.65 -6.09 -4.84
CA PHE A 336 9.05 -5.50 -6.04
C PHE A 336 10.08 -4.83 -6.99
N LEU A 337 11.16 -4.26 -6.45
CA LEU A 337 12.21 -3.64 -7.24
C LEU A 337 12.91 -4.64 -8.17
N HIS A 338 13.02 -5.88 -7.71
CA HIS A 338 13.56 -7.02 -8.46
C HIS A 338 12.48 -7.89 -9.10
N GLU A 339 11.28 -7.35 -9.29
CA GLU A 339 10.15 -8.03 -9.95
C GLU A 339 9.78 -9.38 -9.29
N GLY A 340 10.01 -9.48 -7.97
CA GLY A 340 9.60 -10.62 -7.17
C GLY A 340 8.09 -10.74 -7.07
N GLU A 341 7.63 -11.98 -6.87
CA GLU A 341 6.21 -12.33 -6.89
C GLU A 341 5.74 -12.68 -5.46
N PRO A 342 4.80 -11.94 -4.85
CA PRO A 342 4.38 -12.17 -3.47
C PRO A 342 3.87 -13.59 -3.20
N TRP A 343 3.08 -14.17 -4.11
CA TRP A 343 2.57 -15.54 -3.97
C TRP A 343 3.65 -16.62 -3.93
N ARG A 344 4.87 -16.33 -4.44
CA ARG A 344 6.04 -17.23 -4.32
C ARG A 344 6.78 -17.07 -2.99
N ASN A 345 6.41 -16.07 -2.20
CA ASN A 345 7.08 -15.68 -0.96
C ASN A 345 6.13 -15.69 0.27
N PRO A 346 5.21 -16.66 0.41
CA PRO A 346 4.18 -16.61 1.45
C PRO A 346 4.77 -16.65 2.86
N SER A 347 5.87 -17.40 3.07
CA SER A 347 6.54 -17.49 4.37
C SER A 347 7.31 -16.20 4.66
N ALA A 348 8.07 -15.72 3.68
CA ALA A 348 8.86 -14.50 3.83
C ALA A 348 7.97 -13.27 4.14
N LEU A 349 6.78 -13.17 3.55
CA LEU A 349 5.87 -12.04 3.83
C LEU A 349 5.41 -11.96 5.30
N TRP A 350 5.22 -13.10 5.96
CA TRP A 350 4.96 -13.16 7.42
C TRP A 350 6.21 -12.93 8.26
N ASN A 351 7.39 -13.17 7.71
CA ASN A 351 8.67 -12.97 8.40
C ASN A 351 9.32 -11.63 8.05
N THR A 352 8.64 -10.75 7.32
CA THR A 352 9.24 -9.49 6.84
C THR A 352 9.72 -8.59 7.98
N PHE A 353 9.18 -8.72 9.19
CA PHE A 353 9.58 -7.94 10.36
C PHE A 353 10.56 -8.64 11.31
N VAL A 354 11.12 -9.81 10.96
CA VAL A 354 12.13 -10.48 11.80
C VAL A 354 13.45 -9.71 11.80
N PRO A 355 14.33 -9.89 12.81
CA PRO A 355 15.62 -9.23 12.86
C PRO A 355 16.47 -9.39 11.60
N TYR A 356 17.43 -8.50 11.43
CA TYR A 356 18.40 -8.61 10.34
C TYR A 356 19.17 -9.94 10.42
N GLY A 357 19.52 -10.53 9.27
CA GLY A 357 20.23 -11.81 9.19
C GLY A 357 19.37 -13.07 9.37
N GLU A 358 18.17 -12.97 9.94
CA GLU A 358 17.23 -14.09 10.09
C GLU A 358 16.24 -14.20 8.92
N PHE A 359 16.18 -13.18 8.07
CA PHE A 359 15.23 -13.08 6.96
C PHE A 359 15.83 -13.56 5.64
N LYS A 360 15.03 -14.31 4.87
CA LYS A 360 15.33 -14.65 3.48
C LYS A 360 14.04 -14.67 2.66
N TRP A 361 14.12 -14.20 1.42
CA TRP A 361 13.07 -14.44 0.42
C TRP A 361 13.04 -15.91 0.01
N ASP A 362 11.84 -16.44 -0.24
CA ASP A 362 11.66 -17.82 -0.71
C ASP A 362 12.09 -17.91 -2.19
N GLN A 363 11.78 -16.87 -2.96
CA GLN A 363 12.32 -16.64 -4.29
C GLN A 363 13.76 -16.11 -4.23
N GLU A 364 14.58 -16.49 -5.20
CA GLU A 364 15.90 -15.88 -5.38
C GLU A 364 15.73 -14.42 -5.85
N ILE A 365 15.97 -13.49 -4.92
CA ILE A 365 16.01 -12.06 -5.17
C ILE A 365 17.48 -11.63 -5.22
N PRO A 366 17.94 -10.96 -6.30
CA PRO A 366 19.32 -10.52 -6.44
C PRO A 366 19.83 -9.83 -5.18
N SER A 367 20.98 -10.30 -4.70
CA SER A 367 21.62 -9.77 -3.50
C SER A 367 22.34 -8.45 -3.75
N ARG A 368 22.52 -8.04 -5.02
CA ARG A 368 23.37 -6.92 -5.47
C ARG A 368 22.68 -6.04 -6.50
#